data_AF-A0A1Y0GZG4-F1
#
_entry.id   AF-A0A1Y0GZG4-F1
#
_cell.length_a   1.000
_cell.length_b   1.000
_cell.length_c   1.000
_cell.angle_alpha   90.00
_cell.angle_beta   90.00
_cell.angle_gamma   90.00
#
_symmetry.space_group_name_H-M   'P 1'
#
loop_
_entity.id
_entity.type
_entity.pdbx_description
1 polymer ?
#
loop_
_entity_poly.entity_id
_entity_poly.type
_entity_poly.pdbx_seq_one_letter_code
_entity_poly.pdbx_strand_id
1 'polypeptide(L)'
;MAVDLPTLNDEYRARRVRRYTGTQMADEKQPEYLQFGGMAVPEGVMMRSPKYYAVACRAPNGEIIVKTEPLEKTWLGKLDFLKKPFLRGSLALLDTMALGMRAMNFASSVALDPKYVAEEEREKVEKENAEQAKATPKEFRNLAIATLISGLIAAFLFGKWSPILSGASFDPNTMLAPLLASVLTVLLLIFTVFWGPIKMALSTNEKLAIGVAIVFSIGFGFVVFKALPESAAEFVTGHRPGDLAKATYLEGVLTNFVAESLKVIMFIGYLALIRRIPAILDTFRYHGAEHKAINTIEAEEELTSGNCMAQTRLHPRCGTNFAIIVVIIGFLSSVWVPRYPVLFGYEVTGAFAVILRLVLELLIFMPIIAGVSYEVIRAAGKMKDAKWVNILLKPGLATQLITTEEPEEKHVEVAIRSLQAVLTAEETGECENTEVAAVVSPQPG
;
A
#
# COMPACT_ATOMS: atom_id res chain seq x y z
N MET A 1 31.67 -6.32 -1.58
CA MET A 1 31.70 -6.03 -0.14
C MET A 1 30.50 -6.73 0.46
N ALA A 2 30.68 -7.87 1.12
CA ALA A 2 29.57 -8.61 1.73
C ALA A 2 29.11 -7.81 2.96
N VAL A 3 27.87 -7.33 2.94
CA VAL A 3 27.24 -6.70 4.10
C VAL A 3 26.87 -7.83 5.05
N ASP A 4 27.58 -7.92 6.17
CA ASP A 4 27.29 -8.89 7.23
C ASP A 4 25.97 -8.46 7.90
N LEU A 5 24.87 -9.10 7.48
CA LEU A 5 23.56 -8.88 8.08
C LEU A 5 23.56 -9.52 9.47
N PRO A 6 23.35 -8.76 10.57
CA PRO A 6 23.44 -9.31 11.91
C PRO A 6 22.46 -10.47 12.09
N THR A 7 22.96 -11.59 12.61
CA THR A 7 22.13 -12.71 13.07
C THR A 7 21.36 -12.24 14.29
N LEU A 8 20.02 -12.42 14.26
CA LEU A 8 19.04 -12.08 15.31
C LEU A 8 19.35 -12.62 16.74
N ASN A 9 20.50 -13.27 17.00
CA ASN A 9 20.73 -14.06 18.20
C ASN A 9 21.88 -13.64 19.11
N ASP A 10 22.93 -12.95 18.62
CA ASP A 10 24.17 -12.88 19.40
C ASP A 10 24.26 -11.63 20.31
N GLU A 11 23.81 -10.46 19.86
CA GLU A 11 23.63 -9.30 20.75
C GLU A 11 22.40 -9.43 21.65
N TYR A 12 21.34 -10.10 21.17
CA TYR A 12 20.09 -10.30 21.91
C TYR A 12 20.28 -11.21 23.14
N ARG A 13 21.19 -12.18 23.08
CA ARG A 13 21.49 -13.11 24.19
C ARG A 13 22.40 -12.51 25.26
N ALA A 14 23.39 -11.71 24.87
CA ALA A 14 24.37 -11.15 25.82
C ALA A 14 23.74 -10.17 26.82
N ARG A 15 22.71 -9.41 26.41
CA ARG A 15 22.01 -8.45 27.28
C ARG A 15 21.02 -9.13 28.24
N ARG A 16 20.50 -10.31 27.88
CA ARG A 16 19.47 -11.04 28.65
C ARG A 16 19.99 -11.61 29.99
N VAL A 17 21.29 -11.89 30.11
CA VAL A 17 21.87 -12.56 31.30
C VAL A 17 22.11 -11.61 32.48
N ARG A 18 22.14 -10.28 32.26
CA ARG A 18 22.54 -9.33 33.32
C ARG A 18 21.44 -8.87 34.28
N ARG A 19 20.17 -9.22 34.08
CA ARG A 19 19.06 -8.79 34.97
C ARG A 19 18.32 -9.92 35.70
N TYR A 20 18.70 -11.19 35.52
CA TYR A 20 18.10 -12.31 36.27
C TYR A 20 18.77 -12.52 37.64
N THR A 21 18.74 -11.51 38.50
CA THR A 21 18.91 -11.67 39.95
C THR A 21 17.95 -10.72 40.65
N GLY A 22 16.68 -11.10 40.70
CA GLY A 22 15.67 -10.33 41.42
C GLY A 22 14.26 -10.68 40.97
N THR A 23 13.65 -11.65 41.65
CA THR A 23 12.23 -12.02 41.62
C THR A 23 11.73 -12.79 40.40
N GLN A 24 11.35 -14.04 40.67
CA GLN A 24 10.67 -14.97 39.77
C GLN A 24 9.26 -14.46 39.46
N MET A 25 8.94 -14.29 38.18
CA MET A 25 7.59 -14.45 37.65
C MET A 25 7.66 -15.59 36.63
N ALA A 26 7.37 -16.79 37.12
CA ALA A 26 7.15 -17.96 36.27
C ALA A 26 5.65 -17.99 35.89
N ASP A 27 5.39 -18.23 34.60
CA ASP A 27 4.11 -18.71 34.06
C ASP A 27 3.02 -17.71 33.62
N GLU A 28 3.37 -16.51 33.16
CA GLU A 28 2.45 -15.68 32.36
C GLU A 28 2.81 -15.70 30.87
N LYS A 29 1.79 -15.96 30.03
CA LYS A 29 1.86 -15.83 28.57
C LYS A 29 2.53 -14.50 28.23
N GLN A 30 3.48 -14.54 27.29
CA GLN A 30 4.18 -13.37 26.74
C GLN A 30 3.20 -12.18 26.63
N PRO A 31 3.47 -11.03 27.28
CA PRO A 31 2.51 -9.94 27.33
C PRO A 31 2.15 -9.43 25.93
N GLU A 32 0.94 -8.90 25.82
CA GLU A 32 0.22 -8.55 24.59
C GLU A 32 0.86 -7.38 23.79
N TYR A 33 2.11 -7.02 24.08
CA TYR A 33 2.90 -6.02 23.36
C TYR A 33 3.39 -6.48 21.96
N LEU A 34 3.02 -7.70 21.55
CA LEU A 34 3.46 -8.36 20.31
C LEU A 34 2.69 -7.94 19.03
N GLN A 35 1.82 -6.93 19.08
CA GLN A 35 0.97 -6.52 17.95
C GLN A 35 1.12 -5.06 17.49
N PHE A 36 2.08 -4.31 18.01
CA PHE A 36 2.33 -2.96 17.50
C PHE A 36 2.96 -3.00 16.11
N GLY A 37 2.46 -2.13 15.23
CA GLY A 37 3.01 -1.91 13.89
C GLY A 37 2.71 -0.50 13.44
N GLY A 38 3.50 0.03 12.52
CA GLY A 38 3.32 1.39 12.04
C GLY A 38 3.36 1.54 10.53
N MET A 39 3.21 2.80 10.11
CA MET A 39 3.35 3.27 8.75
C MET A 39 3.88 4.70 8.79
N ALA A 40 4.92 4.98 8.00
CA ALA A 40 5.34 6.35 7.77
C ALA A 40 4.33 7.10 6.91
N VAL A 41 4.00 8.32 7.31
CA VAL A 41 3.16 9.26 6.56
C VAL A 41 3.98 10.54 6.29
N PRO A 42 3.54 11.43 5.38
CA PRO A 42 4.25 12.68 5.14
C PRO A 42 4.43 13.45 6.46
N GLU A 43 5.66 13.83 6.78
CA GLU A 43 6.03 14.51 8.04
C GLU A 43 5.58 13.79 9.33
N GLY A 44 5.37 12.47 9.29
CA GLY A 44 4.78 11.79 10.44
C GLY A 44 4.88 10.28 10.48
N VAL A 45 4.37 9.72 11.58
CA VAL A 45 4.29 8.28 11.82
C VAL A 45 2.90 7.94 12.34
N MET A 46 2.31 6.90 11.77
CA MET A 46 1.15 6.23 12.32
C MET A 46 1.58 4.97 13.07
N MET A 47 1.10 4.81 14.29
CA MET A 47 1.27 3.62 15.11
C MET A 47 -0.10 2.97 15.38
N ARG A 48 -0.12 1.64 15.38
CA ARG A 48 -1.32 0.83 15.55
C ARG A 48 -1.14 -0.13 16.71
N SER A 49 -2.12 -0.20 17.60
CA SER A 49 -2.28 -1.23 18.63
C SER A 49 -3.44 -2.18 18.28
N PRO A 50 -3.76 -3.18 19.11
CA PRO A 50 -4.93 -4.04 18.89
C PRO A 50 -6.27 -3.30 18.82
N LYS A 51 -6.48 -2.26 19.63
CA LYS A 51 -7.76 -1.54 19.77
C LYS A 51 -7.71 -0.09 19.32
N TYR A 52 -6.55 0.51 19.14
CA TYR A 52 -6.39 1.93 18.81
C TYR A 52 -5.36 2.14 17.70
N TYR A 53 -5.40 3.31 17.09
CA TYR A 53 -4.30 3.80 16.27
C TYR A 53 -4.09 5.29 16.56
N ALA A 54 -2.83 5.72 16.46
CA ALA A 54 -2.44 7.11 16.63
C ALA A 54 -1.60 7.56 15.45
N VAL A 55 -1.77 8.81 15.03
CA VAL A 55 -0.96 9.45 13.99
C VAL A 55 -0.37 10.70 14.60
N ALA A 56 0.96 10.81 14.57
CA ALA A 56 1.67 12.03 14.94
C ALA A 56 2.34 12.60 13.69
N CYS A 57 2.14 13.89 13.44
CA CYS A 57 2.75 14.61 12.33
C CYS A 57 3.36 15.92 12.82
N ARG A 58 4.49 16.32 12.23
CA ARG A 58 5.08 17.63 12.45
C ARG A 58 4.42 18.64 11.52
N ALA A 59 3.82 19.67 12.09
CA ALA A 59 3.22 20.76 11.35
C ALA A 59 4.30 21.75 10.84
N PRO A 60 4.01 22.62 9.86
CA PRO A 60 5.00 23.52 9.27
C PRO A 60 5.62 24.51 10.28
N ASN A 61 4.88 24.92 11.31
CA ASN A 61 5.38 25.73 12.43
C ASN A 61 6.31 24.97 13.41
N GLY A 62 6.52 23.66 13.19
CA GLY A 62 7.36 22.79 14.00
C GLY A 62 6.65 22.04 15.13
N GLU A 63 5.38 22.36 15.42
CA GLU A 63 4.58 21.66 16.44
C GLU A 63 4.28 20.21 16.04
N ILE A 64 4.17 19.31 17.02
CA ILE A 64 3.75 17.92 16.77
C ILE A 64 2.28 17.80 17.11
N ILE A 65 1.49 17.42 16.10
CA ILE A 65 0.05 17.23 16.22
C ILE A 65 -0.24 15.75 16.24
N VAL A 66 -0.97 15.29 17.25
CA VAL A 66 -1.30 13.89 17.49
C VAL A 66 -2.79 13.70 17.44
N LYS A 67 -3.21 12.68 16.69
CA LYS A 67 -4.60 12.23 16.64
C LYS A 67 -4.68 10.75 16.95
N THR A 68 -5.53 10.39 17.89
CA THR A 68 -5.78 9.02 18.32
C THR A 68 -7.25 8.68 18.10
N GLU A 69 -7.50 7.51 17.54
CA GLU A 69 -8.85 7.00 17.31
C GLU A 69 -8.93 5.50 17.62
N PRO A 70 -10.10 5.01 18.08
CA PRO A 70 -10.33 3.58 18.23
C PRO A 70 -10.35 2.89 16.87
N LEU A 71 -9.80 1.67 16.81
CA LEU A 71 -9.92 0.77 15.67
C LEU A 71 -11.32 0.15 15.67
N GLU A 72 -12.27 0.84 15.05
CA GLU A 72 -13.56 0.25 14.75
C GLU A 72 -13.41 -0.89 13.74
N LYS A 73 -14.14 -1.99 13.95
CA LYS A 73 -14.22 -3.07 12.96
C LYS A 73 -14.88 -2.52 11.69
N THR A 74 -14.13 -2.39 10.60
CA THR A 74 -14.64 -2.05 9.26
C THR A 74 -15.82 -2.97 8.91
N TRP A 75 -16.75 -2.50 8.07
CA TRP A 75 -17.90 -3.29 7.61
C TRP A 75 -17.50 -4.69 7.06
N LEU A 76 -16.33 -4.80 6.43
CA LEU A 76 -15.72 -6.04 5.96
C LEU A 76 -15.31 -7.00 7.10
N GLY A 77 -14.83 -6.48 8.23
CA GLY A 77 -14.45 -7.27 9.41
C GLY A 77 -15.64 -7.87 10.18
N LYS A 78 -16.87 -7.44 9.87
CA LYS A 78 -18.11 -7.99 10.43
C LYS A 78 -18.59 -9.26 9.72
N LEU A 79 -18.08 -9.56 8.52
CA LEU A 79 -18.46 -10.76 7.77
C LEU A 79 -17.59 -11.96 8.18
N ASP A 80 -18.20 -13.01 8.71
CA ASP A 80 -17.44 -14.16 9.26
C ASP A 80 -16.84 -15.07 8.19
N PHE A 81 -17.46 -15.18 7.01
CA PHE A 81 -16.92 -16.01 5.91
C PHE A 81 -15.60 -15.46 5.34
N LEU A 82 -15.42 -14.15 5.47
CA LEU A 82 -14.27 -13.37 5.03
C LEU A 82 -13.04 -13.59 5.93
N LYS A 83 -13.21 -14.18 7.13
CA LYS A 83 -12.14 -14.55 8.06
C LYS A 83 -11.47 -15.90 7.76
N LYS A 84 -11.95 -16.63 6.74
CA LYS A 84 -11.34 -17.89 6.27
C LYS A 84 -9.89 -17.64 5.79
N PRO A 85 -8.99 -18.63 5.91
CA PRO A 85 -7.63 -18.51 5.37
C PRO A 85 -7.67 -18.12 3.89
N PHE A 86 -6.63 -17.41 3.42
CA PHE A 86 -6.53 -16.79 2.09
C PHE A 86 -7.40 -15.54 1.88
N LEU A 87 -8.71 -15.58 2.18
CA LEU A 87 -9.60 -14.41 2.04
C LEU A 87 -9.29 -13.33 3.09
N ARG A 88 -8.93 -13.75 4.31
CA ARG A 88 -8.59 -12.82 5.40
C ARG A 88 -7.38 -11.94 5.11
N GLY A 89 -6.43 -12.43 4.30
CA GLY A 89 -5.21 -11.67 3.98
C GLY A 89 -5.50 -10.47 3.11
N SER A 90 -6.32 -10.66 2.07
CA SER A 90 -6.79 -9.58 1.20
C SER A 90 -7.58 -8.53 1.98
N LEU A 91 -8.34 -8.93 3.00
CA LEU A 91 -9.08 -7.99 3.85
C LEU A 91 -8.20 -7.25 4.84
N ALA A 92 -7.26 -7.93 5.47
CA ALA A 92 -6.29 -7.28 6.35
C ALA A 92 -5.48 -6.22 5.60
N LEU A 93 -5.18 -6.48 4.32
CA LEU A 93 -4.56 -5.50 3.44
C LEU A 93 -5.49 -4.30 3.17
N LEU A 94 -6.77 -4.55 2.84
CA LEU A 94 -7.74 -3.47 2.62
C LEU A 94 -7.97 -2.62 3.88
N ASP A 95 -8.04 -3.24 5.06
CA ASP A 95 -8.17 -2.51 6.33
C ASP A 95 -6.92 -1.67 6.62
N THR A 96 -5.74 -2.22 6.40
CA THR A 96 -4.47 -1.49 6.57
C THR A 96 -4.34 -0.34 5.57
N MET A 97 -4.78 -0.55 4.33
CA MET A 97 -4.81 0.50 3.29
C MET A 97 -5.81 1.60 3.64
N ALA A 98 -7.01 1.25 4.12
CA ALA A 98 -8.01 2.21 4.57
C ALA A 98 -7.50 3.05 5.75
N LEU A 99 -6.82 2.41 6.70
CA LEU A 99 -6.18 3.10 7.82
C LEU A 99 -5.05 4.03 7.35
N GLY A 100 -4.19 3.54 6.45
CA GLY A 100 -3.13 4.33 5.84
C GLY A 100 -3.67 5.56 5.10
N MET A 101 -4.76 5.42 4.35
CA MET A 101 -5.42 6.56 3.70
C MET A 101 -5.96 7.58 4.69
N ARG A 102 -6.54 7.15 5.83
CA ARG A 102 -6.96 8.07 6.90
C ARG A 102 -5.78 8.80 7.51
N ALA A 103 -4.68 8.10 7.78
CA ALA A 103 -3.47 8.69 8.33
C ALA A 103 -2.81 9.69 7.35
N MET A 104 -2.73 9.36 6.06
CA MET A 104 -2.26 10.27 5.02
C MET A 104 -3.14 11.51 4.89
N ASN A 105 -4.46 11.35 4.91
CA ASN A 105 -5.41 12.48 4.87
C ASN A 105 -5.25 13.37 6.10
N PHE A 106 -5.04 12.79 7.28
CA PHE A 106 -4.77 13.54 8.49
C PHE A 106 -3.45 14.33 8.39
N ALA A 107 -2.36 13.68 8.00
CA ALA A 107 -1.06 14.32 7.80
C ALA A 107 -1.14 15.49 6.80
N SER A 108 -1.84 15.26 5.68
CA SER A 108 -2.08 16.30 4.67
C SER A 108 -2.94 17.44 5.22
N SER A 109 -3.93 17.16 6.06
CA SER A 109 -4.77 18.20 6.66
C SER A 109 -3.99 19.08 7.64
N VAL A 110 -3.05 18.50 8.40
CA VAL A 110 -2.17 19.24 9.31
C VAL A 110 -1.17 20.09 8.51
N ALA A 111 -0.59 19.53 7.44
CA ALA A 111 0.37 20.25 6.60
C ALA A 111 -0.24 21.45 5.86
N LEU A 112 -1.53 21.37 5.52
CA LEU A 112 -2.28 22.44 4.85
C LEU A 112 -3.07 23.31 5.83
N ASP A 113 -3.08 22.99 7.13
CA ASP A 113 -3.90 23.69 8.09
C ASP A 113 -3.41 25.13 8.18
N PRO A 114 -4.28 26.10 7.86
CA PRO A 114 -3.88 27.48 7.87
C PRO A 114 -3.39 27.96 9.26
N LYS A 115 -3.77 27.28 10.36
CA LYS A 115 -3.27 27.55 11.72
C LYS A 115 -1.75 27.34 11.88
N TYR A 116 -1.17 26.42 11.11
CA TYR A 116 0.22 26.00 11.29
C TYR A 116 1.16 26.49 10.18
N VAL A 117 0.64 27.18 9.16
CA VAL A 117 1.40 27.78 8.06
C VAL A 117 1.66 29.25 8.37
N ALA A 118 2.90 29.72 8.16
CA ALA A 118 3.25 31.13 8.36
C ALA A 118 2.41 32.04 7.45
N GLU A 119 2.02 33.23 7.94
CA GLU A 119 1.17 34.17 7.18
C GLU A 119 1.77 34.52 5.81
N GLU A 120 3.09 34.65 5.71
CA GLU A 120 3.81 34.93 4.46
C GLU A 120 3.74 33.77 3.44
N GLU A 121 3.76 32.52 3.91
CA GLU A 121 3.64 31.32 3.07
C GLU A 121 2.19 31.10 2.63
N ARG A 122 1.21 31.35 3.50
CA ARG A 122 -0.21 31.38 3.13
C ARG A 122 -0.46 32.37 1.99
N GLU A 123 0.04 33.60 2.13
CA GLU A 123 -0.17 34.62 1.09
C GLU A 123 0.44 34.22 -0.25
N LYS A 124 1.61 33.54 -0.24
CA LYS A 124 2.22 33.00 -1.46
C LYS A 124 1.37 31.90 -2.08
N VAL A 125 0.92 30.93 -1.29
CA VAL A 125 0.11 29.79 -1.76
C VAL A 125 -1.25 30.27 -2.28
N GLU A 126 -1.89 31.22 -1.60
CA GLU A 126 -3.15 31.83 -2.07
C GLU A 126 -2.96 32.60 -3.38
N LYS A 127 -1.86 33.32 -3.54
CA LYS A 127 -1.51 34.02 -4.80
C LYS A 127 -1.25 33.02 -5.94
N GLU A 128 -0.46 31.97 -5.70
CA GLU A 128 -0.17 30.93 -6.70
C GLU A 128 -1.42 30.13 -7.10
N ASN A 129 -2.27 29.76 -6.14
CA ASN A 129 -3.54 29.08 -6.41
C ASN A 129 -4.51 29.95 -7.21
N ALA A 130 -4.58 31.25 -6.89
CA ALA A 130 -5.40 32.21 -7.65
C ALA A 130 -4.87 32.43 -9.08
N GLU A 131 -3.56 32.30 -9.29
CA GLU A 131 -2.92 32.42 -10.60
C GLU A 131 -3.10 31.14 -11.44
N GLN A 132 -2.95 29.96 -10.84
CA GLN A 132 -3.24 28.66 -11.47
C GLN A 132 -4.72 28.49 -11.83
N ALA A 133 -5.64 28.99 -11.00
CA ALA A 133 -7.08 29.00 -11.29
C ALA A 133 -7.44 29.87 -12.51
N LYS A 134 -6.62 30.88 -12.82
CA LYS A 134 -6.76 31.73 -14.02
C LYS A 134 -6.09 31.11 -15.26
N ALA A 135 -5.04 30.32 -15.06
CA ALA A 135 -4.22 29.76 -16.14
C ALA A 135 -4.76 28.46 -16.76
N THR A 136 -5.77 27.81 -16.16
CA THR A 136 -6.34 26.55 -16.69
C THR A 136 -7.33 26.83 -17.83
N PRO A 137 -7.04 26.45 -19.09
CA PRO A 137 -7.89 26.80 -20.23
C PRO A 137 -9.25 26.11 -20.16
N LYS A 138 -10.31 26.87 -20.44
CA LYS A 138 -11.72 26.40 -20.45
C LYS A 138 -11.93 25.15 -21.32
N GLU A 139 -11.09 24.97 -22.35
CA GLU A 139 -11.08 23.85 -23.28
C GLU A 139 -10.64 22.52 -22.63
N PHE A 140 -9.69 22.55 -21.70
CA PHE A 140 -9.21 21.35 -21.01
C PHE A 140 -10.27 20.78 -20.04
N ARG A 141 -11.01 21.68 -19.37
CA ARG A 141 -12.17 21.34 -18.53
C ARG A 141 -13.31 20.76 -19.34
N ASN A 142 -13.60 21.32 -20.52
CA ASN A 142 -14.65 20.83 -21.41
C ASN A 142 -14.30 19.47 -22.02
N LEU A 143 -13.03 19.24 -22.37
CA LEU A 143 -12.54 17.95 -22.87
C LEU A 143 -12.70 16.85 -21.81
N ALA A 144 -12.29 17.09 -20.56
CA ALA A 144 -12.42 16.12 -19.47
C ALA A 144 -13.88 15.78 -19.14
N ILE A 145 -14.78 16.78 -19.13
CA ILE A 145 -16.22 16.57 -18.94
C ILE A 145 -16.81 15.78 -20.12
N ALA A 146 -16.40 16.07 -21.34
CA ALA A 146 -16.84 15.34 -22.53
C ALA A 146 -16.39 13.86 -22.48
N THR A 147 -15.18 13.56 -22.02
CA THR A 147 -14.68 12.18 -21.86
C THR A 147 -15.43 11.40 -20.78
N LEU A 148 -15.77 12.04 -19.66
CA LEU A 148 -16.57 11.45 -18.58
C LEU A 148 -18.01 11.15 -19.02
N ILE A 149 -18.65 12.10 -19.70
CA ILE A 149 -20.02 11.96 -20.22
C ILE A 149 -20.08 10.90 -21.32
N SER A 150 -19.09 10.86 -22.22
CA SER A 150 -19.04 9.82 -23.26
C SER A 150 -18.78 8.42 -22.69
N GLY A 151 -18.00 8.29 -21.61
CA GLY A 151 -17.86 7.03 -20.85
C GLY A 151 -19.17 6.56 -20.19
N LEU A 152 -19.94 7.48 -19.61
CA LEU A 152 -21.25 7.19 -18.99
C LEU A 152 -22.34 6.88 -20.03
N ILE A 153 -22.35 7.59 -21.17
CA ILE A 153 -23.25 7.32 -22.29
C ILE A 153 -22.92 5.97 -22.93
N ALA A 154 -21.65 5.59 -23.06
CA ALA A 154 -21.26 4.26 -23.53
C ALA A 154 -21.73 3.15 -22.56
N ALA A 155 -21.61 3.36 -21.25
CA ALA A 155 -22.13 2.43 -20.23
C ALA A 155 -23.67 2.31 -20.27
N PHE A 156 -24.38 3.41 -20.53
CA PHE A 156 -25.85 3.45 -20.62
C PHE A 156 -26.38 2.84 -21.93
N LEU A 157 -25.76 3.16 -23.08
CA LEU A 157 -26.22 2.71 -24.40
C LEU A 157 -25.92 1.23 -24.67
N PHE A 158 -24.89 0.66 -24.04
CA PHE A 158 -24.52 -0.75 -24.20
C PHE A 158 -24.98 -1.66 -23.05
N GLY A 159 -25.78 -1.14 -22.13
CA GLY A 159 -26.49 -1.90 -21.09
C GLY A 159 -27.63 -2.79 -21.62
N LYS A 160 -27.46 -3.44 -22.79
CA LYS A 160 -28.36 -4.51 -23.24
C LYS A 160 -27.70 -5.87 -23.02
N TRP A 161 -28.02 -6.46 -21.86
CA TRP A 161 -27.70 -7.83 -21.45
C TRP A 161 -28.44 -8.90 -22.26
N SER A 162 -28.47 -8.79 -23.58
CA SER A 162 -29.27 -9.69 -24.44
C SER A 162 -28.61 -11.06 -24.72
N PRO A 163 -27.27 -11.20 -24.89
CA PRO A 163 -26.71 -12.49 -25.30
C PRO A 163 -26.54 -13.48 -24.14
N ILE A 164 -26.16 -13.01 -22.95
CA ILE A 164 -25.80 -13.86 -21.79
C ILE A 164 -27.01 -14.61 -21.21
N LEU A 165 -28.23 -14.06 -21.34
CA LEU A 165 -29.47 -14.70 -20.89
C LEU A 165 -30.12 -15.61 -21.94
N SER A 166 -29.64 -15.57 -23.20
CA SER A 166 -30.30 -16.22 -24.34
C SER A 166 -29.72 -17.60 -24.72
N GLY A 167 -28.67 -18.08 -24.04
CA GLY A 167 -28.08 -19.39 -24.31
C GLY A 167 -27.36 -19.51 -25.67
N ALA A 168 -27.01 -18.40 -26.31
CA ALA A 168 -26.30 -18.41 -27.59
C ALA A 168 -24.84 -18.88 -27.44
N SER A 169 -24.33 -19.57 -28.47
CA SER A 169 -22.96 -20.10 -28.54
C SER A 169 -21.90 -19.01 -28.40
N PHE A 170 -20.81 -19.34 -27.71
CA PHE A 170 -19.67 -18.46 -27.40
C PHE A 170 -19.00 -17.91 -28.68
N ASP A 171 -19.20 -16.62 -28.98
CA ASP A 171 -18.45 -15.88 -30.02
C ASP A 171 -17.56 -14.80 -29.36
N PRO A 172 -16.21 -14.97 -29.38
CA PRO A 172 -15.25 -14.02 -28.81
C PRO A 172 -15.38 -12.58 -29.30
N ASN A 173 -15.83 -12.36 -30.55
CA ASN A 173 -15.93 -11.01 -31.13
C ASN A 173 -17.13 -10.23 -30.58
N THR A 174 -18.18 -10.91 -30.14
CA THR A 174 -19.37 -10.29 -29.54
C THR A 174 -19.23 -10.06 -28.03
N MET A 175 -18.25 -10.71 -27.39
CA MET A 175 -18.01 -10.65 -25.94
C MET A 175 -17.01 -9.56 -25.52
N LEU A 176 -16.21 -9.03 -26.46
CA LEU A 176 -15.20 -8.00 -26.19
C LEU A 176 -15.81 -6.70 -25.62
N ALA A 177 -16.85 -6.19 -26.27
CA ALA A 177 -17.55 -4.98 -25.84
C ALA A 177 -18.22 -5.12 -24.44
N PRO A 178 -19.01 -6.16 -24.15
CA PRO A 178 -19.61 -6.33 -22.82
C PRO A 178 -18.59 -6.64 -21.72
N LEU A 179 -17.47 -7.32 -22.02
CA LEU A 179 -16.39 -7.52 -21.04
C LEU A 179 -15.69 -6.19 -20.71
N LEU A 180 -15.31 -5.41 -21.71
CA LEU A 180 -14.73 -4.07 -21.53
C LEU A 180 -15.68 -3.15 -20.74
N ALA A 181 -16.97 -3.19 -21.06
CA ALA A 181 -17.98 -2.44 -20.32
C ALA A 181 -18.10 -2.90 -18.86
N SER A 182 -18.02 -4.21 -18.60
CA SER A 182 -18.04 -4.77 -17.24
C SER A 182 -16.79 -4.38 -16.45
N VAL A 183 -15.61 -4.43 -17.07
CA VAL A 183 -14.35 -3.96 -16.47
C VAL A 183 -14.42 -2.47 -16.16
N LEU A 184 -14.88 -1.65 -17.11
CA LEU A 184 -15.06 -0.21 -16.90
C LEU A 184 -16.08 0.07 -15.80
N THR A 185 -17.17 -0.68 -15.72
CA THR A 185 -18.18 -0.57 -14.67
C THR A 185 -17.60 -0.94 -13.31
N VAL A 186 -16.81 -2.01 -13.20
CA VAL A 186 -16.13 -2.39 -11.96
C VAL A 186 -15.11 -1.33 -11.57
N LEU A 187 -14.32 -0.80 -12.51
CA LEU A 187 -13.37 0.29 -12.24
C LEU A 187 -14.09 1.59 -11.81
N LEU A 188 -15.23 1.92 -12.41
CA LEU A 188 -16.09 3.05 -12.00
C LEU A 188 -16.75 2.80 -10.64
N LEU A 189 -17.08 1.55 -10.31
CA LEU A 189 -17.67 1.19 -9.02
C LEU A 189 -16.62 1.22 -7.92
N ILE A 190 -15.40 0.74 -8.20
CA ILE A 190 -14.22 0.94 -7.36
C ILE A 190 -14.00 2.45 -7.19
N PHE A 191 -13.95 3.22 -8.29
CA PHE A 191 -13.80 4.67 -8.22
C PHE A 191 -14.88 5.29 -7.31
N THR A 192 -16.16 5.02 -7.53
CA THR A 192 -17.24 5.61 -6.71
C THR A 192 -17.24 5.15 -5.25
N VAL A 193 -16.91 3.89 -4.97
CA VAL A 193 -16.82 3.33 -3.60
C VAL A 193 -15.61 3.90 -2.85
N PHE A 194 -14.47 4.09 -3.52
CA PHE A 194 -13.27 4.68 -2.91
C PHE A 194 -13.30 6.22 -2.93
N TRP A 195 -14.14 6.84 -3.77
CA TRP A 195 -14.34 8.29 -3.85
C TRP A 195 -15.37 8.81 -2.86
N GLY A 196 -16.43 8.04 -2.58
CA GLY A 196 -17.52 8.41 -1.66
C GLY A 196 -17.09 8.85 -0.24
N PRO A 197 -16.00 8.32 0.36
CA PRO A 197 -15.51 8.77 1.66
C PRO A 197 -14.68 10.06 1.60
N ILE A 198 -14.26 10.51 0.41
CA ILE A 198 -13.39 11.68 0.23
C ILE A 198 -14.27 12.93 0.23
N LYS A 199 -14.77 13.32 1.41
CA LYS A 199 -15.39 14.64 1.64
C LYS A 199 -14.30 15.71 1.73
N MET A 200 -13.57 15.94 0.64
CA MET A 200 -12.66 17.08 0.56
C MET A 200 -13.42 18.32 0.10
N ALA A 201 -13.29 19.42 0.84
CA ALA A 201 -13.82 20.75 0.50
C ALA A 201 -13.01 21.41 -0.63
N LEU A 202 -12.79 20.67 -1.72
CA LEU A 202 -12.00 21.10 -2.87
C LEU A 202 -12.88 21.66 -3.98
N SER A 203 -12.35 22.65 -4.67
CA SER A 203 -12.88 23.21 -5.91
C SER A 203 -12.96 22.15 -7.02
N THR A 204 -13.79 22.40 -8.04
CA THR A 204 -13.93 21.50 -9.19
C THR A 204 -12.60 21.25 -9.90
N ASN A 205 -11.71 22.25 -9.94
CA ASN A 205 -10.41 22.15 -10.58
C ASN A 205 -9.45 21.24 -9.81
N GLU A 206 -9.42 21.36 -8.48
CA GLU A 206 -8.60 20.48 -7.63
C GLU A 206 -9.08 19.02 -7.69
N LYS A 207 -10.40 18.81 -7.67
CA LYS A 207 -11.00 17.47 -7.86
C LYS A 207 -10.61 16.88 -9.22
N LEU A 208 -10.60 17.69 -10.28
CA LEU A 208 -10.16 17.27 -11.61
C LEU A 208 -8.67 16.95 -11.64
N ALA A 209 -7.83 17.80 -11.05
CA ALA A 209 -6.38 17.59 -10.98
C ALA A 209 -6.04 16.27 -10.27
N ILE A 210 -6.69 16.01 -9.13
CA ILE A 210 -6.53 14.75 -8.38
C ILE A 210 -7.02 13.57 -9.22
N GLY A 211 -8.17 13.67 -9.88
CA GLY A 211 -8.68 12.62 -10.77
C GLY A 211 -7.70 12.28 -11.91
N VAL A 212 -7.16 13.31 -12.57
CA VAL A 212 -6.14 13.15 -13.62
C VAL A 212 -4.86 12.53 -13.06
N ALA A 213 -4.38 12.97 -11.90
CA ALA A 213 -3.20 12.44 -11.25
C ALA A 213 -3.36 10.96 -10.87
N ILE A 214 -4.52 10.54 -10.37
CA ILE A 214 -4.83 9.14 -10.06
C ILE A 214 -4.81 8.29 -11.34
N VAL A 215 -5.52 8.73 -12.39
CA VAL A 215 -5.56 7.99 -13.67
C VAL A 215 -4.17 7.89 -14.28
N PHE A 216 -3.41 8.98 -14.27
CA PHE A 216 -2.02 9.00 -14.74
C PHE A 216 -1.14 8.05 -13.92
N SER A 217 -1.26 8.06 -12.59
CA SER A 217 -0.46 7.19 -11.71
C SER A 217 -0.77 5.71 -11.91
N ILE A 218 -2.06 5.35 -12.05
CA ILE A 218 -2.49 3.98 -12.34
C ILE A 218 -1.99 3.57 -13.73
N GLY A 219 -2.15 4.42 -14.74
CA GLY A 219 -1.68 4.17 -16.11
C GLY A 219 -0.17 4.02 -16.19
N PHE A 220 0.58 4.91 -15.53
CA PHE A 220 2.02 4.85 -15.41
C PHE A 220 2.47 3.55 -14.73
N GLY A 221 1.86 3.19 -13.60
CA GLY A 221 2.14 1.95 -12.89
C GLY A 221 1.87 0.72 -13.76
N PHE A 222 0.76 0.70 -14.50
CA PHE A 222 0.46 -0.38 -15.45
C PHE A 222 1.51 -0.47 -16.57
N VAL A 223 1.88 0.66 -17.17
CA VAL A 223 2.90 0.67 -18.23
C VAL A 223 4.23 0.15 -17.70
N VAL A 224 4.71 0.70 -16.58
CA VAL A 224 6.03 0.37 -16.02
C VAL A 224 6.08 -1.05 -15.46
N PHE A 225 5.09 -1.50 -14.69
CA PHE A 225 5.17 -2.77 -13.98
C PHE A 225 4.44 -3.93 -14.65
N LYS A 226 3.64 -3.67 -15.69
CA LYS A 226 2.89 -4.72 -16.40
C LYS A 226 3.25 -4.76 -17.88
N ALA A 227 2.91 -3.72 -18.64
CA ALA A 227 3.02 -3.75 -20.10
C ALA A 227 4.47 -3.78 -20.61
N LEU A 228 5.34 -2.95 -20.03
CA LEU A 228 6.73 -2.83 -20.42
C LEU A 228 7.54 -4.12 -20.19
N PRO A 229 7.58 -4.71 -18.98
CA PRO A 229 8.34 -5.95 -18.75
C PRO A 229 7.80 -7.13 -19.55
N GLU A 230 6.49 -7.18 -19.83
CA GLU A 230 5.91 -8.23 -20.66
C GLU A 230 6.32 -8.10 -22.12
N SER A 231 6.21 -6.88 -22.68
CA SER A 231 6.63 -6.61 -24.07
C SER A 231 8.14 -6.83 -24.24
N ALA A 232 8.94 -6.41 -23.25
CA ALA A 232 10.39 -6.62 -23.26
C ALA A 232 10.74 -8.11 -23.18
N ALA A 233 10.03 -8.90 -22.37
CA ALA A 233 10.24 -10.33 -22.30
C ALA A 233 9.90 -11.04 -23.61
N GLU A 234 8.78 -10.68 -24.26
CA GLU A 234 8.41 -11.23 -25.56
C GLU A 234 9.47 -10.92 -26.62
N PHE A 235 9.94 -9.67 -26.66
CA PHE A 235 11.03 -9.26 -27.53
C PHE A 235 12.31 -10.07 -27.29
N VAL A 236 12.71 -10.26 -26.03
CA VAL A 236 13.92 -11.00 -25.65
C VAL A 236 13.81 -12.49 -26.00
N THR A 237 12.63 -13.10 -25.87
CA THR A 237 12.44 -14.52 -26.22
C THR A 237 12.14 -14.76 -27.71
N GLY A 238 12.24 -13.73 -28.55
CA GLY A 238 12.10 -13.85 -30.01
C GLY A 238 10.67 -13.92 -30.51
N HIS A 239 9.70 -13.54 -29.68
CA HIS A 239 8.29 -13.47 -30.07
C HIS A 239 7.89 -12.01 -30.32
N ARG A 240 7.07 -11.73 -31.34
CA ARG A 240 6.48 -10.38 -31.44
C ARG A 240 5.41 -10.23 -30.36
N PRO A 241 5.13 -8.98 -29.93
CA PRO A 241 4.03 -8.73 -29.01
C PRO A 241 2.71 -9.33 -29.52
N GLY A 242 2.16 -10.28 -28.77
CA GLY A 242 0.95 -11.00 -29.13
C GLY A 242 1.11 -12.28 -29.99
N ASP A 243 2.32 -12.65 -30.42
CA ASP A 243 2.59 -13.86 -31.22
C ASP A 243 2.56 -15.17 -30.41
N LEU A 244 2.58 -15.11 -29.07
CA LEU A 244 2.68 -16.31 -28.21
C LEU A 244 1.43 -17.20 -28.20
N ALA A 245 0.37 -16.85 -28.94
CA ALA A 245 -0.78 -17.75 -29.11
C ALA A 245 -0.38 -19.08 -29.78
N LYS A 246 0.80 -19.14 -30.43
CA LYS A 246 1.34 -20.34 -31.09
C LYS A 246 2.58 -20.92 -30.39
N ALA A 247 3.03 -20.32 -29.28
CA ALA A 247 4.21 -20.76 -28.56
C ALA A 247 3.91 -22.01 -27.73
N THR A 248 4.89 -22.90 -27.60
CA THR A 248 4.78 -24.07 -26.72
C THR A 248 4.63 -23.63 -25.26
N TYR A 249 4.07 -24.49 -24.40
CA TYR A 249 3.95 -24.19 -22.97
C TYR A 249 5.31 -23.80 -22.35
N LEU A 250 6.40 -24.46 -22.75
CA LEU A 250 7.74 -24.18 -22.25
C LEU A 250 8.27 -22.81 -22.70
N GLU A 251 8.00 -22.40 -23.94
CA GLU A 251 8.33 -21.05 -24.43
C GLU A 251 7.51 -19.96 -23.71
N GLY A 252 6.24 -20.25 -23.39
CA GLY A 252 5.40 -19.40 -22.56
C GLY A 252 5.96 -19.23 -21.14
N VAL A 253 6.38 -20.33 -20.51
CA VAL A 253 7.01 -20.35 -19.19
C VAL A 253 8.33 -19.57 -19.21
N LEU A 254 9.19 -19.77 -20.21
CA LEU A 254 10.44 -19.01 -20.35
C LEU A 254 10.17 -17.51 -20.47
N THR A 255 9.18 -17.12 -21.29
CA THR A 255 8.82 -15.72 -21.47
C THR A 255 8.22 -15.13 -20.19
N ASN A 256 7.42 -15.88 -19.44
CA ASN A 256 6.95 -15.45 -18.11
C ASN A 256 8.10 -15.29 -17.13
N PHE A 257 9.04 -16.23 -17.09
CA PHE A 257 10.22 -16.13 -16.24
C PHE A 257 11.00 -14.84 -16.51
N VAL A 258 11.28 -14.54 -17.79
CA VAL A 258 11.95 -13.27 -18.17
C VAL A 258 11.10 -12.06 -17.74
N ALA A 259 9.78 -12.06 -17.99
CA ALA A 259 8.91 -10.95 -17.61
C ALA A 259 8.87 -10.71 -16.10
N GLU A 260 8.72 -11.76 -15.30
CA GLU A 260 8.70 -11.67 -13.84
C GLU A 260 10.07 -11.27 -13.28
N SER A 261 11.17 -11.74 -13.87
CA SER A 261 12.52 -11.27 -13.50
C SER A 261 12.69 -9.78 -13.78
N LEU A 262 12.24 -9.30 -14.94
CA LEU A 262 12.26 -7.88 -15.28
C LEU A 262 11.40 -7.07 -14.30
N LYS A 263 10.20 -7.54 -13.93
CA LYS A 263 9.35 -6.88 -12.93
C LYS A 263 10.04 -6.73 -11.58
N VAL A 264 10.70 -7.78 -11.08
CA VAL A 264 11.46 -7.72 -9.82
C VAL A 264 12.58 -6.68 -9.91
N ILE A 265 13.38 -6.71 -10.98
CA ILE A 265 14.48 -5.76 -11.20
C ILE A 265 13.94 -4.33 -11.27
N MET A 266 12.88 -4.11 -12.04
CA MET A 266 12.24 -2.80 -12.19
C MET A 266 11.62 -2.32 -10.88
N PHE A 267 11.02 -3.20 -10.08
CA PHE A 267 10.46 -2.85 -8.78
C PHE A 267 11.55 -2.37 -7.82
N ILE A 268 12.65 -3.12 -7.68
CA ILE A 268 13.77 -2.73 -6.83
C ILE A 268 14.45 -1.46 -7.38
N GLY A 269 14.64 -1.37 -8.70
CA GLY A 269 15.20 -0.19 -9.35
C GLY A 269 14.35 1.06 -9.17
N TYR A 270 13.02 0.93 -9.25
CA TYR A 270 12.08 2.00 -8.97
C TYR A 270 12.19 2.49 -7.53
N LEU A 271 12.20 1.59 -6.54
CA LEU A 271 12.40 1.94 -5.14
C LEU A 271 13.72 2.68 -4.92
N ALA A 272 14.80 2.21 -5.54
CA ALA A 272 16.11 2.87 -5.47
C ALA A 272 16.12 4.25 -6.13
N LEU A 273 15.33 4.46 -7.20
CA LEU A 273 15.23 5.75 -7.88
C LEU A 273 14.43 6.76 -7.07
N ILE A 274 13.21 6.39 -6.63
CA ILE A 274 12.33 7.30 -5.89
C ILE A 274 12.91 7.69 -4.54
N ARG A 275 13.74 6.83 -3.92
CA ARG A 275 14.50 7.15 -2.70
C ARG A 275 15.29 8.46 -2.81
N ARG A 276 15.73 8.82 -4.01
CA ARG A 276 16.54 10.04 -4.24
C ARG A 276 15.71 11.33 -4.19
N ILE A 277 14.38 11.23 -4.19
CA ILE A 277 13.48 12.38 -4.08
C ILE A 277 13.47 12.82 -2.60
N PRO A 278 13.83 14.07 -2.26
CA PRO A 278 13.99 14.51 -0.88
C PRO A 278 12.79 14.21 0.04
N ALA A 279 11.57 14.47 -0.44
CA ALA A 279 10.34 14.18 0.32
C ALA A 279 10.16 12.68 0.62
N ILE A 280 10.56 11.80 -0.30
CA ILE A 280 10.48 10.34 -0.12
C ILE A 280 11.60 9.86 0.81
N LEU A 281 12.80 10.42 0.68
CA LEU A 281 13.91 10.14 1.59
C LEU A 281 13.54 10.50 3.03
N ASP A 282 12.92 11.65 3.25
CA ASP A 282 12.49 12.08 4.58
C ASP A 282 11.38 11.16 5.13
N THR A 283 10.43 10.74 4.27
CA THR A 283 9.46 9.69 4.63
C THR A 283 10.14 8.38 5.05
N PHE A 284 11.23 7.99 4.39
CA PHE A 284 12.02 6.81 4.78
C PHE A 284 12.79 6.99 6.09
N ARG A 285 13.09 8.22 6.51
CA ARG A 285 13.62 8.52 7.86
C ARG A 285 12.52 8.37 8.90
N TYR A 286 11.31 8.87 8.67
CA TYR A 286 10.16 8.59 9.55
C TYR A 286 9.87 7.09 9.67
N HIS A 287 10.02 6.34 8.58
CA HIS A 287 9.91 4.88 8.60
C HIS A 287 11.03 4.21 9.41
N GLY A 288 12.28 4.71 9.29
CA GLY A 288 13.38 4.27 10.14
C GLY A 288 13.13 4.56 11.63
N ALA A 289 12.58 5.74 11.94
CA ALA A 289 12.20 6.14 13.29
C ALA A 289 11.10 5.27 13.88
N GLU A 290 10.08 4.88 13.08
CA GLU A 290 9.04 3.92 13.47
C GLU A 290 9.66 2.59 13.92
N HIS A 291 10.51 2.00 13.08
CA HIS A 291 11.16 0.73 13.41
C HIS A 291 12.02 0.83 14.66
N LYS A 292 12.75 1.92 14.83
CA LYS A 292 13.60 2.14 16.00
C LYS A 292 12.78 2.27 17.27
N ALA A 293 11.69 3.04 17.26
CA ALA A 293 10.78 3.18 18.41
C ALA A 293 10.13 1.84 18.81
N ILE A 294 9.69 1.05 17.83
CA ILE A 294 9.14 -0.30 18.07
C ILE A 294 10.22 -1.24 18.63
N ASN A 295 11.43 -1.23 18.07
CA ASN A 295 12.53 -2.04 18.56
C ASN A 295 12.93 -1.67 20.00
N THR A 296 12.82 -0.40 20.40
CA THR A 296 13.08 0.03 21.79
C THR A 296 12.10 -0.59 22.78
N ILE A 297 10.80 -0.57 22.47
CA ILE A 297 9.80 -1.19 23.36
C ILE A 297 9.94 -2.72 23.38
N GLU A 298 10.29 -3.35 22.26
CA GLU A 298 10.54 -4.79 22.17
C GLU A 298 11.80 -5.24 22.92
N ALA A 299 12.78 -4.34 23.04
CA ALA A 299 13.95 -4.52 23.87
C ALA A 299 13.69 -4.27 25.36
N GLU A 300 12.45 -3.90 25.74
CA GLU A 300 12.07 -3.53 27.11
C GLU A 300 12.93 -2.35 27.64
N GLU A 301 13.32 -1.45 26.75
CA GLU A 301 14.05 -0.22 27.07
C GLU A 301 13.06 0.95 27.20
N GLU A 302 13.45 1.97 27.99
CA GLU A 302 12.64 3.18 28.15
C GLU A 302 12.56 3.94 26.82
N LEU A 303 11.37 4.40 26.45
CA LEU A 303 11.09 5.06 25.18
C LEU A 303 11.61 6.51 25.17
N THR A 304 12.94 6.65 25.06
CA THR A 304 13.66 7.92 24.98
C THR A 304 14.30 8.10 23.60
N SER A 305 14.56 9.34 23.20
CA SER A 305 15.26 9.67 21.94
C SER A 305 16.58 8.90 21.80
N GLY A 306 17.40 8.88 22.87
CA GLY A 306 18.69 8.19 22.88
C GLY A 306 18.58 6.68 22.69
N ASN A 307 17.67 6.01 23.42
CA ASN A 307 17.47 4.57 23.29
C ASN A 307 16.91 4.21 21.91
N CYS A 308 15.97 4.99 21.38
CA CYS A 308 15.44 4.81 20.03
C CYS A 308 16.55 4.92 18.98
N MET A 309 17.35 5.98 19.02
CA MET A 309 18.42 6.21 18.06
C MET A 309 19.46 5.06 18.04
N ALA A 310 19.68 4.40 19.18
CA ALA A 310 20.59 3.26 19.30
C ALA A 310 20.05 1.94 18.72
N GLN A 311 18.74 1.82 18.50
CA GLN A 311 18.14 0.62 17.92
C GLN A 311 18.35 0.53 16.40
N THR A 312 18.21 -0.69 15.86
CA THR A 312 18.28 -0.91 14.42
C THR A 312 17.03 -0.38 13.70
N ARG A 313 17.21 0.13 12.48
CA ARG A 313 16.11 0.50 11.58
C ARG A 313 15.52 -0.69 10.79
N LEU A 314 15.98 -1.91 11.07
CA LEU A 314 15.49 -3.13 10.43
C LEU A 314 14.50 -3.84 11.36
N HIS A 315 13.33 -4.19 10.84
CA HIS A 315 12.29 -4.83 11.64
C HIS A 315 11.59 -5.97 10.84
N PRO A 316 11.51 -7.21 11.37
CA PRO A 316 10.97 -8.35 10.64
C PRO A 316 9.47 -8.28 10.36
N ARG A 317 8.72 -7.39 11.03
CA ARG A 317 7.25 -7.27 10.87
C ARG A 317 6.81 -6.04 10.06
N CYS A 318 7.75 -5.38 9.39
CA CYS A 318 7.45 -4.25 8.52
C CYS A 318 6.55 -4.63 7.34
N GLY A 319 5.62 -3.74 6.96
CA GLY A 319 4.79 -3.89 5.77
C GLY A 319 5.57 -3.97 4.44
N THR A 320 6.81 -3.49 4.39
CA THR A 320 7.67 -3.68 3.21
C THR A 320 8.05 -5.15 2.99
N ASN A 321 8.14 -5.95 4.07
CA ASN A 321 8.29 -7.40 3.93
C ASN A 321 7.07 -8.03 3.25
N PHE A 322 5.86 -7.46 3.44
CA PHE A 322 4.67 -7.90 2.73
C PHE A 322 4.79 -7.68 1.22
N ALA A 323 5.19 -6.48 0.79
CA ALA A 323 5.37 -6.19 -0.64
C ALA A 323 6.38 -7.13 -1.30
N ILE A 324 7.51 -7.41 -0.63
CA ILE A 324 8.54 -8.33 -1.17
C ILE A 324 8.05 -9.77 -1.22
N ILE A 325 7.32 -10.24 -0.20
CA ILE A 325 6.76 -11.59 -0.21
C ILE A 325 5.70 -11.70 -1.31
N VAL A 326 4.87 -10.68 -1.54
CA VAL A 326 3.94 -10.63 -2.67
C VAL A 326 4.68 -10.72 -4.00
N VAL A 327 5.79 -10.01 -4.17
CA VAL A 327 6.62 -10.09 -5.38
C VAL A 327 7.24 -11.48 -5.55
N ILE A 328 7.75 -12.11 -4.48
CA ILE A 328 8.34 -13.46 -4.53
C ILE A 328 7.29 -14.52 -4.84
N ILE A 329 6.15 -14.51 -4.13
CA ILE A 329 5.05 -15.45 -4.38
C ILE A 329 4.45 -15.21 -5.77
N GLY A 330 4.33 -13.94 -6.17
CA GLY A 330 3.94 -13.52 -7.51
C GLY A 330 4.86 -14.10 -8.57
N PHE A 331 6.17 -13.95 -8.43
CA PHE A 331 7.16 -14.55 -9.32
C PHE A 331 7.02 -16.08 -9.39
N LEU A 332 7.06 -16.75 -8.22
CA LEU A 332 7.03 -18.22 -8.15
C LEU A 332 5.75 -18.83 -8.71
N SER A 333 4.63 -18.10 -8.69
CA SER A 333 3.34 -18.56 -9.20
C SER A 333 3.11 -18.15 -10.66
N SER A 334 3.37 -16.88 -11.02
CA SER A 334 3.09 -16.30 -12.35
C SER A 334 3.89 -16.94 -13.47
N VAL A 335 5.09 -17.46 -13.18
CA VAL A 335 5.94 -18.16 -14.16
C VAL A 335 5.19 -19.31 -14.84
N TRP A 336 4.37 -20.04 -14.07
CA TRP A 336 3.67 -21.24 -14.51
C TRP A 336 2.30 -20.96 -15.13
N VAL A 337 1.80 -19.73 -15.02
CA VAL A 337 0.48 -19.34 -15.52
C VAL A 337 0.49 -19.29 -17.04
N PRO A 338 -0.39 -20.04 -17.73
CA PRO A 338 -0.51 -19.97 -19.18
C PRO A 338 -0.80 -18.52 -19.65
N ARG A 339 -0.03 -18.04 -20.63
CA ARG A 339 -0.16 -16.67 -21.14
C ARG A 339 -1.47 -16.38 -21.85
N TYR A 340 -2.10 -17.39 -22.44
CA TYR A 340 -3.43 -17.29 -23.04
C TYR A 340 -4.37 -18.16 -22.23
N PRO A 341 -5.45 -17.59 -21.67
CA PRO A 341 -6.42 -18.40 -20.95
C PRO A 341 -7.09 -19.37 -21.93
N VAL A 342 -6.91 -20.66 -21.68
CA VAL A 342 -7.69 -21.70 -22.34
C VAL A 342 -9.00 -21.79 -21.58
N LEU A 343 -10.10 -21.38 -22.23
CA LEU A 343 -11.43 -21.41 -21.64
C LEU A 343 -12.24 -22.51 -22.31
N PHE A 344 -12.71 -23.49 -21.53
CA PHE A 344 -13.50 -24.63 -22.04
C PHE A 344 -12.82 -25.41 -23.18
N GLY A 345 -11.49 -25.48 -23.20
CA GLY A 345 -10.73 -26.19 -24.24
C GLY A 345 -10.50 -25.39 -25.53
N TYR A 346 -10.94 -24.12 -25.60
CA TYR A 346 -10.70 -23.23 -26.73
C TYR A 346 -9.57 -22.24 -26.41
N GLU A 347 -8.66 -22.09 -27.38
CA GLU A 347 -7.65 -21.03 -27.36
C GLU A 347 -8.32 -19.69 -27.63
N VAL A 348 -8.38 -18.84 -26.61
CA VAL A 348 -8.88 -17.48 -26.75
C VAL A 348 -7.72 -16.62 -27.26
N THR A 349 -7.90 -15.97 -28.43
CA THR A 349 -6.88 -15.12 -29.06
C THR A 349 -7.38 -13.69 -29.28
N GLY A 350 -6.48 -12.78 -29.70
CA GLY A 350 -6.80 -11.38 -29.98
C GLY A 350 -7.04 -10.51 -28.73
N ALA A 351 -7.60 -9.32 -28.94
CA ALA A 351 -7.78 -8.32 -27.87
C ALA A 351 -8.62 -8.85 -26.69
N PHE A 352 -9.61 -9.72 -26.96
CA PHE A 352 -10.43 -10.34 -25.92
C PHE A 352 -9.61 -11.24 -25.00
N ALA A 353 -8.66 -12.02 -25.52
CA ALA A 353 -7.76 -12.84 -24.71
C ALA A 353 -6.90 -12.00 -23.77
N VAL A 354 -6.40 -10.87 -24.27
CA VAL A 354 -5.56 -9.93 -23.51
C VAL A 354 -6.36 -9.31 -22.36
N ILE A 355 -7.58 -8.86 -22.61
CA ILE A 355 -8.46 -8.27 -21.59
C ILE A 355 -8.91 -9.33 -20.59
N LEU A 356 -9.32 -10.51 -21.06
CA LEU A 356 -9.71 -11.61 -20.19
C LEU A 356 -8.56 -12.02 -19.26
N ARG A 357 -7.34 -12.14 -19.79
CA ARG A 357 -6.14 -12.39 -18.98
C ARG A 357 -5.93 -11.30 -17.92
N LEU A 358 -5.99 -10.02 -18.32
CA LEU A 358 -5.84 -8.90 -17.40
C LEU A 358 -6.87 -8.97 -16.26
N VAL A 359 -8.13 -9.28 -16.59
CA VAL A 359 -9.22 -9.42 -15.61
C VAL A 359 -8.98 -10.59 -14.66
N LEU A 360 -8.59 -11.76 -15.18
CA LEU A 360 -8.29 -12.92 -14.36
C LEU A 360 -7.08 -12.68 -13.44
N GLU A 361 -6.02 -12.07 -13.97
CA GLU A 361 -4.84 -11.72 -13.19
C GLU A 361 -5.16 -10.70 -12.10
N LEU A 362 -5.92 -9.64 -12.42
CA LEU A 362 -6.25 -8.58 -11.46
C LEU A 362 -7.30 -9.00 -10.43
N LEU A 363 -8.40 -9.63 -10.85
CA LEU A 363 -9.54 -9.91 -9.97
C LEU A 363 -9.46 -11.25 -9.26
N ILE A 364 -8.68 -12.21 -9.77
CA ILE A 364 -8.58 -13.55 -9.18
C ILE A 364 -7.17 -13.79 -8.68
N PHE A 365 -6.17 -13.66 -9.55
CA PHE A 365 -4.81 -14.09 -9.23
C PHE A 365 -4.11 -13.18 -8.20
N MET A 366 -4.19 -11.86 -8.36
CA MET A 366 -3.60 -10.91 -7.40
C MET A 366 -4.19 -11.05 -5.98
N PRO A 367 -5.52 -11.12 -5.77
CA PRO A 367 -6.08 -11.40 -4.45
C PRO A 367 -5.63 -12.74 -3.86
N ILE A 368 -5.46 -13.78 -4.69
CA ILE A 368 -4.93 -15.07 -4.22
C ILE A 368 -3.48 -14.92 -3.78
N ILE A 369 -2.62 -14.29 -4.59
CA ILE A 369 -1.21 -14.03 -4.22
C ILE A 369 -1.14 -13.24 -2.92
N ALA A 370 -1.91 -12.15 -2.79
CA ALA A 370 -1.94 -11.34 -1.58
C ALA A 370 -2.40 -12.15 -0.35
N GLY A 371 -3.44 -12.96 -0.52
CA GLY A 371 -3.94 -13.87 0.51
C GLY A 371 -2.89 -14.89 0.96
N VAL A 372 -2.25 -15.59 0.02
CA VAL A 372 -1.18 -16.56 0.29
C VAL A 372 0.01 -15.86 0.96
N SER A 373 0.42 -14.69 0.46
CA SER A 373 1.53 -13.92 1.01
C SER A 373 1.30 -13.54 2.46
N TYR A 374 0.08 -13.12 2.80
CA TYR A 374 -0.32 -12.82 4.17
C TYR A 374 -0.23 -14.06 5.08
N GLU A 375 -0.68 -15.22 4.60
CA GLU A 375 -0.57 -16.47 5.37
C GLU A 375 0.89 -16.86 5.62
N VAL A 376 1.75 -16.71 4.62
CA VAL A 376 3.19 -16.97 4.72
C VAL A 376 3.82 -16.07 5.77
N ILE A 377 3.53 -14.77 5.78
CA ILE A 377 4.05 -13.81 6.76
C ILE A 377 3.57 -14.14 8.17
N ARG A 378 2.28 -14.46 8.31
CA ARG A 378 1.71 -14.83 9.60
C ARG A 378 2.34 -16.12 10.14
N ALA A 379 2.57 -17.11 9.28
CA ALA A 379 3.24 -18.34 9.65
C ALA A 379 4.71 -18.08 10.04
N ALA A 380 5.42 -17.27 9.26
CA ALA A 380 6.79 -16.84 9.54
C ALA A 380 6.90 -16.14 10.91
N GLY A 381 5.98 -15.23 11.23
CA GLY A 381 5.94 -14.54 12.53
C GLY A 381 5.76 -15.48 13.73
N LYS A 382 5.04 -16.60 13.56
CA LYS A 382 4.87 -17.62 14.62
C LYS A 382 6.10 -18.51 14.80
N MET A 383 6.94 -18.63 13.77
CA MET A 383 8.11 -19.53 13.73
C MET A 383 9.42 -18.74 13.65
N LYS A 384 9.47 -17.57 14.31
CA LYS A 384 10.60 -16.62 14.26
C LYS A 384 11.97 -17.24 14.58
N ASP A 385 12.00 -18.27 15.42
CA ASP A 385 13.24 -18.94 15.83
C ASP A 385 13.73 -20.00 14.82
N ALA A 386 12.92 -20.35 13.82
CA ALA A 386 13.29 -21.34 12.83
C ALA A 386 14.31 -20.79 11.82
N LYS A 387 15.43 -21.49 11.63
CA LYS A 387 16.51 -21.07 10.71
C LYS A 387 16.03 -20.79 9.28
N TRP A 388 15.07 -21.56 8.78
CA TRP A 388 14.52 -21.38 7.44
C TRP A 388 13.64 -20.12 7.32
N VAL A 389 12.93 -19.74 8.39
CA VAL A 389 12.15 -18.49 8.44
C VAL A 389 13.09 -17.30 8.34
N ASN A 390 14.22 -17.33 9.07
CA ASN A 390 15.22 -16.27 9.00
C ASN A 390 15.82 -16.14 7.59
N ILE A 391 16.03 -17.24 6.87
CA ILE A 391 16.48 -17.18 5.46
C ILE A 391 15.40 -16.57 4.57
N LEU A 392 14.14 -16.95 4.76
CA LEU A 392 13.01 -16.45 3.97
C LEU A 392 12.76 -14.94 4.17
N LEU A 393 13.04 -14.41 5.37
CA LEU A 393 12.86 -12.99 5.69
C LEU A 393 14.04 -12.10 5.24
N LYS A 394 15.22 -12.67 4.97
CA LYS A 394 16.42 -11.90 4.54
C LYS A 394 16.17 -11.00 3.33
N PRO A 395 15.51 -11.45 2.24
CA PRO A 395 15.20 -10.57 1.12
C PRO A 395 14.35 -9.37 1.53
N GLY A 396 13.36 -9.58 2.40
CA GLY A 396 12.53 -8.50 2.95
C GLY A 396 13.37 -7.48 3.74
N LEU A 397 14.17 -7.96 4.68
CA LEU A 397 15.09 -7.12 5.47
C LEU A 397 16.09 -6.37 4.59
N ALA A 398 16.61 -7.00 3.53
CA ALA A 398 17.53 -6.35 2.60
C ALA A 398 16.85 -5.17 1.88
N THR A 399 15.57 -5.25 1.55
CA THR A 399 14.86 -4.13 0.91
C THR A 399 14.60 -2.96 1.86
N GLN A 400 14.55 -3.20 3.17
CA GLN A 400 14.50 -2.14 4.18
C GLN A 400 15.74 -1.25 4.13
N LEU A 401 16.88 -1.76 3.65
CA LEU A 401 18.05 -0.93 3.38
C LEU A 401 17.76 0.19 2.36
N ILE A 402 16.79 -0.01 1.46
CA ILE A 402 16.35 0.92 0.42
C ILE A 402 15.06 1.66 0.81
N THR A 403 14.23 1.10 1.68
CA THR A 403 12.93 1.66 2.08
C THR A 403 12.90 2.28 3.49
N THR A 404 14.02 2.25 4.22
CA THR A 404 14.26 3.05 5.44
C THR A 404 15.58 3.82 5.32
N GLU A 405 15.73 4.89 6.09
CA GLU A 405 16.95 5.70 6.20
C GLU A 405 17.22 5.99 7.68
N GLU A 406 18.47 6.30 8.04
CA GLU A 406 18.79 6.71 9.41
C GLU A 406 18.05 8.00 9.78
N PRO A 407 17.22 7.99 10.84
CA PRO A 407 16.46 9.15 11.24
C PRO A 407 17.34 10.16 11.98
N GLU A 408 16.94 11.43 11.89
CA GLU A 408 17.35 12.48 12.82
C GLU A 408 16.41 12.51 14.04
N GLU A 409 16.83 13.17 15.12
CA GLU A 409 16.06 13.30 16.36
C GLU A 409 14.62 13.82 16.15
N LYS A 410 14.43 14.76 15.21
CA LYS A 410 13.09 15.27 14.85
C LYS A 410 12.10 14.19 14.40
N HIS A 411 12.58 13.12 13.75
CA HIS A 411 11.74 12.02 13.27
C HIS A 411 11.43 11.04 14.40
N VAL A 412 12.43 10.76 15.23
CA VAL A 412 12.30 9.89 16.41
C VAL A 412 11.34 10.49 17.42
N GLU A 413 11.39 11.80 17.64
CA GLU A 413 10.43 12.51 18.49
C GLU A 413 8.98 12.24 18.05
N VAL A 414 8.68 12.37 16.76
CA VAL A 414 7.34 12.12 16.21
C VAL A 414 6.93 10.65 16.35
N ALA A 415 7.85 9.72 16.09
CA ALA A 415 7.60 8.28 16.28
C ALA A 415 7.30 7.93 17.75
N ILE A 416 8.05 8.50 18.69
CA ILE A 416 7.83 8.34 20.13
C ILE A 416 6.46 8.89 20.51
N ARG A 417 6.08 10.09 20.08
CA ARG A 417 4.76 10.69 20.39
C ARG A 417 3.61 9.84 19.85
N SER A 418 3.72 9.34 18.62
CA SER A 418 2.71 8.45 18.05
C SER A 418 2.57 7.16 18.87
N LEU A 419 3.70 6.56 19.26
CA LEU A 419 3.71 5.31 20.03
C LEU A 419 3.20 5.51 21.47
N GLN A 420 3.58 6.60 22.13
CA GLN A 420 3.08 6.95 23.45
C GLN A 420 1.56 7.15 23.44
N ALA A 421 1.04 7.89 22.47
CA ALA A 421 -0.40 8.15 22.37
C ALA A 421 -1.21 6.85 22.21
N VAL A 422 -0.72 5.90 21.40
CA VAL A 422 -1.42 4.62 21.24
C VAL A 422 -1.29 3.71 22.47
N LEU A 423 -0.15 3.75 23.18
CA LEU A 423 0.05 3.01 24.43
C LEU A 423 -0.85 3.56 25.54
N THR A 424 -0.88 4.88 25.71
CA THR A 424 -1.77 5.56 26.67
C THR A 424 -3.23 5.23 26.38
N ALA A 425 -3.66 5.25 25.11
CA ALA A 425 -5.03 4.91 24.74
C ALA A 425 -5.41 3.45 25.04
N GLU A 426 -4.48 2.49 24.91
CA GLU A 426 -4.73 1.10 25.34
C GLU A 426 -4.86 0.96 26.86
N GLU A 427 -4.09 1.74 27.63
CA GLU A 427 -4.08 1.69 29.09
C GLU A 427 -5.30 2.40 29.71
N THR A 428 -5.63 3.59 29.22
CA THR A 428 -6.68 4.44 29.80
C THR A 428 -8.04 4.28 29.11
N GLY A 429 -8.04 3.80 27.86
CA GLY A 429 -9.21 3.79 26.99
C GLY A 429 -9.53 5.16 26.36
N GLU A 430 -8.77 6.20 26.68
CA GLU A 430 -8.99 7.58 26.23
C GLU A 430 -8.12 7.91 25.02
N CYS A 431 -8.70 8.60 24.03
CA CYS A 431 -7.97 9.01 22.84
C CYS A 431 -7.37 10.41 23.03
N GLU A 432 -6.04 10.50 23.03
CA GLU A 432 -5.34 11.78 23.02
C GLU A 432 -5.44 12.43 21.63
N ASN A 433 -6.04 13.61 21.57
CA ASN A 433 -6.16 14.41 20.37
C ASN A 433 -5.71 15.84 20.68
N THR A 434 -4.57 16.26 20.15
CA THR A 434 -4.21 17.68 20.10
C THR A 434 -5.19 18.33 19.14
N GLU A 435 -5.90 19.39 19.55
CA GLU A 435 -7.04 19.95 18.80
C GLU A 435 -6.75 20.16 17.30
N VAL A 436 -7.13 19.17 16.50
CA VAL A 436 -7.42 19.31 15.08
C VAL A 436 -8.93 19.36 15.02
N ALA A 437 -9.47 20.59 15.02
CA ALA A 437 -10.90 20.79 14.91
C ALA A 437 -11.40 20.04 13.68
N ALA A 438 -12.19 18.99 13.91
CA ALA A 438 -12.99 18.40 12.86
C ALA A 438 -13.86 19.52 12.30
N VAL A 439 -13.63 19.93 11.05
CA VAL A 439 -14.59 20.76 10.32
C VAL A 439 -15.82 19.90 10.09
N VAL A 440 -16.71 19.91 11.09
CA VAL A 440 -18.08 19.44 11.00
C VAL A 440 -18.77 20.36 10.00
N SER A 441 -19.18 19.80 8.87
CA SER A 441 -20.07 20.48 7.93
C SER A 441 -21.34 20.92 8.67
N PRO A 442 -21.76 22.20 8.61
CA PRO A 442 -23.07 22.57 9.11
C PRO A 442 -24.14 21.91 8.22
N GLN A 443 -25.05 21.17 8.85
CA GLN A 443 -26.28 20.71 8.22
C GLN A 443 -27.10 21.94 7.80
N PRO A 444 -27.67 21.99 6.59
CA PRO A 444 -28.63 23.03 6.24
C PRO A 444 -29.92 22.80 7.04
N GLY A 445 -30.31 23.81 7.81
CA GLY A 445 -31.66 23.97 8.36
C GLY A 445 -32.65 24.48 7.32
#